data_AF-A0A506UKZ8-F1
#
_entry.id   AF-A0A506UKZ8-F1
#
_cell.length_a   1.000
_cell.length_b   1.000
_cell.length_c   1.000
_cell.angle_alpha   90.00
_cell.angle_beta   90.00
_cell.angle_gamma   90.00
#
_symmetry.space_group_name_H-M   'P 1'
#
loop_
_entity.id
_entity.type
_entity.pdbx_description
1 polymer ?
#
loop_
_entity_poly.entity_id
_entity_poly.type
_entity_poly.pdbx_seq_one_letter_code
_entity_poly.pdbx_strand_id
1 'polypeptide(L)'
;MRRLTPRTVLSVAAAVALPGQAMAEGMPQLQFSNPLVLGQVVWGAVIFIIFYLILSRSALPRMEDLLRNRRERIQNDLNLAHNAKDAAAAAHEDLVKAREEAAAHARAHVQAIRDTAREDARQKAEATQARLAENLRQAEERIGRSHREALTHLTEIATNAASAVTDRLIGHHDHHALREAVESASR
;
A
#
# COMPACT_ATOMS: atom_id res chain seq x y z
N MET A 1 60.33 -28.16 -18.29
CA MET A 1 61.29 -27.13 -18.73
C MET A 1 61.14 -25.89 -17.85
N ARG A 2 62.27 -25.40 -17.31
CA ARG A 2 62.51 -24.01 -16.87
C ARG A 2 61.83 -23.57 -15.55
N ARG A 3 62.35 -24.03 -14.41
CA ARG A 3 63.37 -23.36 -13.53
C ARG A 3 62.81 -22.19 -12.70
N LEU A 4 62.56 -22.49 -11.43
CA LEU A 4 62.68 -21.55 -10.32
C LEU A 4 64.10 -20.95 -10.30
N THR A 5 64.20 -19.65 -10.03
CA THR A 5 65.44 -19.02 -9.57
C THR A 5 65.11 -17.98 -8.48
N PRO A 6 65.59 -18.16 -7.25
CA PRO A 6 65.58 -17.14 -6.21
C PRO A 6 66.74 -16.16 -6.42
N ARG A 7 66.48 -14.85 -6.38
CA ARG A 7 67.54 -13.83 -6.43
C ARG A 7 68.09 -13.60 -5.01
N THR A 8 69.23 -14.24 -4.78
CA THR A 8 70.44 -13.66 -4.15
C THR A 8 70.24 -12.81 -2.90
N VAL A 9 70.37 -13.46 -1.73
CA VAL A 9 70.78 -12.82 -0.48
C VAL A 9 72.26 -12.48 -0.60
N LEU A 10 72.59 -11.19 -0.54
CA LEU A 10 73.96 -10.69 -0.52
C LEU A 10 74.53 -10.94 0.90
N SER A 11 75.36 -11.97 1.02
CA SER A 11 76.22 -12.18 2.20
C SER A 11 77.18 -11.02 2.35
N VAL A 12 76.99 -10.18 3.37
CA VAL A 12 78.06 -9.34 3.91
C VAL A 12 78.79 -10.19 4.95
N ALA A 13 80.01 -10.60 4.61
CA ALA A 13 80.94 -11.23 5.53
C ALA A 13 81.34 -10.21 6.61
N ALA A 14 80.84 -10.40 7.83
CA ALA A 14 81.36 -9.70 9.00
C ALA A 14 82.69 -10.35 9.38
N ALA A 15 83.80 -9.70 9.04
CA ALA A 15 85.11 -10.03 9.57
C ALA A 15 85.12 -9.75 11.08
N VAL A 16 85.02 -10.81 11.87
CA VAL A 16 85.22 -10.76 13.33
C VAL A 16 86.71 -10.53 13.58
N ALA A 17 87.08 -9.26 13.79
CA ALA A 17 88.31 -8.90 14.47
C ALA A 17 88.06 -9.09 15.96
N LEU A 18 88.71 -10.09 16.57
CA LEU A 18 88.77 -10.27 18.02
C LEU A 18 89.74 -9.25 18.61
N PRO A 19 89.31 -8.23 19.38
CA PRO A 19 90.24 -7.47 20.20
C PRO A 19 90.52 -8.29 21.47
N GLY A 20 91.80 -8.38 21.81
CA GLY A 20 92.27 -9.13 22.97
C GLY A 20 91.65 -8.68 24.29
N GLN A 21 91.45 -9.68 25.15
CA GLN A 21 91.61 -9.63 26.61
C GLN A 21 90.86 -8.49 27.34
N ALA A 22 89.56 -8.72 27.58
CA ALA A 22 88.81 -7.99 28.59
C ALA A 22 89.20 -8.51 30.00
N MET A 23 90.11 -7.80 30.66
CA MET A 23 90.26 -7.85 32.11
C MET A 23 88.97 -7.32 32.76
N ALA A 24 88.55 -7.96 33.86
CA ALA A 24 87.37 -7.61 34.63
C ALA A 24 87.55 -6.26 35.34
N GLU A 25 87.26 -5.19 34.62
CA GLU A 25 87.00 -3.85 35.16
C GLU A 25 85.56 -3.51 34.78
N GLY A 26 84.73 -3.19 35.78
CA GLY A 26 83.28 -3.02 35.62
C GLY A 26 82.94 -2.20 34.39
N MET A 27 81.98 -2.71 33.60
CA MET A 27 81.58 -2.21 32.27
C MET A 27 82.08 -0.78 31.99
N PRO A 28 83.17 -0.59 31.22
CA PRO A 28 83.78 0.73 30.99
C PRO A 28 82.85 1.72 30.26
N GLN A 29 81.66 1.27 29.86
CA GLN A 29 80.59 2.05 29.24
C GLN A 29 79.72 2.84 30.25
N LEU A 30 79.78 2.51 31.56
CA LEU A 30 79.01 3.18 32.62
C LEU A 30 79.90 3.94 33.62
N GLN A 31 81.13 4.29 33.23
CA GLN A 31 82.02 5.13 34.04
C GLN A 31 81.62 6.60 33.90
N PHE A 32 80.64 7.06 34.69
CA PHE A 32 80.18 8.45 34.74
C PHE A 32 81.26 9.47 35.18
N SER A 33 82.43 8.99 35.62
CA SER A 33 83.61 9.77 35.96
C SER A 33 84.38 10.30 34.73
N ASN A 34 84.03 9.84 33.53
CA ASN A 34 84.70 10.20 32.28
C ASN A 34 83.99 11.41 31.64
N PRO A 35 84.67 12.56 31.43
CA PRO A 35 84.03 13.81 30.96
C PRO A 35 83.33 13.67 29.59
N LEU A 36 83.73 12.70 28.77
CA LEU A 36 83.14 12.42 27.46
C LEU A 36 81.73 11.81 27.56
N VAL A 37 81.47 10.96 28.57
CA VAL A 37 80.17 10.30 28.77
C VAL A 37 79.11 11.30 29.25
N LEU A 38 79.52 12.23 30.12
CA LEU A 38 78.64 13.31 30.59
C LEU A 38 78.22 14.24 29.44
N GLY A 39 79.15 14.58 28.55
CA GLY A 39 78.86 15.37 27.34
C GLY A 39 77.87 14.68 26.39
N GLN A 40 78.01 13.36 26.19
CA GLN A 40 77.09 12.58 25.35
C GLN A 40 75.67 12.53 25.92
N VAL A 41 75.53 12.38 27.24
CA VAL A 41 74.22 12.39 27.91
C VAL A 41 73.58 13.77 27.85
N VAL A 42 74.34 14.84 28.10
CA VAL A 42 73.83 16.22 28.00
C VAL A 42 73.36 16.53 26.58
N TRP A 43 74.16 16.18 25.57
CA TRP A 43 73.77 16.41 24.17
C TRP A 43 72.60 15.51 23.73
N GLY A 44 72.56 14.26 24.20
CA GLY A 44 71.42 13.37 24.01
C GLY A 44 70.14 13.93 24.61
N ALA A 45 70.22 14.50 25.82
CA ALA A 45 69.09 15.18 26.46
C ALA A 45 68.64 16.42 25.67
N VAL A 46 69.59 17.21 25.13
CA VAL A 46 69.25 18.37 24.28
C VAL A 46 68.49 17.94 23.02
N ILE A 47 68.99 16.93 22.29
CA ILE A 47 68.30 16.42 21.09
C ILE A 47 66.95 15.82 21.47
N PHE A 48 66.87 15.07 22.57
CA PHE A 48 65.62 14.48 23.04
C PHE A 48 64.58 15.53 23.38
N ILE A 49 64.97 16.62 24.07
CA ILE A 49 64.07 17.74 24.38
C ILE A 49 63.60 18.42 23.09
N ILE A 50 64.51 18.70 22.14
CA ILE A 50 64.12 19.29 20.85
C ILE A 50 63.12 18.40 20.13
N PHE A 51 63.38 17.09 20.06
CA PHE A 51 62.50 16.12 19.42
C PHE A 51 61.15 16.01 20.16
N TYR A 52 61.16 16.00 21.49
CA TYR A 52 59.96 16.00 22.32
C TYR A 52 59.08 17.22 22.04
N LEU A 53 59.68 18.42 21.95
CA LEU A 53 58.94 19.65 21.63
C LEU A 53 58.32 19.59 20.23
N ILE A 54 59.03 19.02 19.25
CA ILE A 54 58.51 18.83 17.89
C ILE A 54 57.32 17.85 17.90
N LEU A 55 57.42 16.71 18.59
CA LEU A 55 56.33 15.73 18.68
C LEU A 55 55.12 16.30 19.43
N SER A 56 55.37 16.92 20.59
CA SER A 56 54.34 17.53 21.43
C SER A 56 53.56 18.60 20.68
N ARG A 57 54.26 19.45 19.91
CA ARG A 57 53.64 20.62 19.28
C ARG A 57 53.17 20.39 17.84
N SER A 58 53.64 19.35 17.15
CA SER A 58 53.31 19.11 15.73
C SER A 58 52.71 17.73 15.47
N ALA A 59 53.33 16.64 15.95
CA ALA A 59 52.90 15.29 15.58
C ALA A 59 51.61 14.86 16.32
N LEU A 60 51.55 15.08 17.64
CA LEU A 60 50.38 14.74 18.45
C LEU A 60 49.11 15.54 18.08
N PRO A 61 49.14 16.88 17.95
CA PRO A 61 47.93 17.64 17.63
C PRO A 61 47.35 17.24 16.27
N ARG A 62 48.20 16.96 15.26
CA ARG A 62 47.73 16.49 13.95
C ARG A 62 46.96 15.16 14.03
N MET A 63 47.40 14.24 14.87
CA MET A 63 46.71 12.95 15.07
C MET A 63 45.37 13.14 15.79
N GLU A 64 45.34 14.04 16.79
CA GLU A 64 44.12 14.37 17.51
C GLU A 64 43.06 15.00 16.59
N ASP A 65 43.48 15.93 15.73
CA ASP A 65 42.60 16.60 14.76
C ASP A 65 41.96 15.60 13.79
N LEU A 66 42.73 14.63 13.30
CA LEU A 66 42.21 13.57 12.43
C LEU A 66 41.20 12.67 13.15
N LEU A 67 41.49 12.27 14.39
CA LEU A 67 40.57 11.47 15.19
C LEU A 67 39.30 12.24 15.52
N ARG A 68 39.42 13.53 15.86
CA ARG A 68 38.27 14.40 16.13
C ARG A 68 37.40 14.57 14.89
N ASN A 69 37.99 14.91 13.73
CA ASN A 69 37.24 15.04 12.47
C ASN A 69 36.51 13.74 12.10
N ARG A 70 37.16 12.59 12.23
CA ARG A 70 36.50 11.28 11.98
C ARG A 70 35.35 11.04 12.94
N ARG A 71 35.52 11.32 14.24
CA ARG A 71 34.45 11.18 15.23
C ARG A 71 33.28 12.12 14.91
N GLU A 72 33.56 13.38 14.64
CA GLU A 72 32.54 14.37 14.26
C GLU A 72 31.78 13.95 13.01
N ARG A 73 32.49 13.46 11.99
CA ARG A 73 31.86 12.95 10.77
C ARG A 73 30.96 11.74 11.03
N ILE A 74 31.44 10.76 11.80
CA ILE A 74 30.64 9.59 12.18
C ILE A 74 29.40 10.02 12.97
N GLN A 75 29.55 10.94 13.93
CA GLN A 75 28.41 11.44 14.71
C GLN A 75 27.41 12.18 13.83
N ASN A 76 27.87 13.01 12.89
CA ASN A 76 27.01 13.69 11.94
C ASN A 76 26.28 12.71 11.01
N ASP A 77 27.00 11.70 10.49
CA ASP A 77 26.41 10.68 9.62
C ASP A 77 25.38 9.83 10.39
N LEU A 78 25.64 9.48 11.65
CA LEU A 78 24.69 8.79 12.52
C LEU A 78 23.46 9.66 12.83
N ASN A 79 23.65 10.93 13.15
CA ASN A 79 22.54 11.86 13.41
C ASN A 79 21.69 12.03 12.16
N LEU A 80 22.30 12.16 10.98
CA LEU A 80 21.58 12.23 9.71
C LEU A 80 20.79 10.95 9.44
N ALA A 81 21.39 9.78 9.69
CA ALA A 81 20.71 8.50 9.54
C ALA A 81 19.53 8.35 10.51
N HIS A 82 19.68 8.78 11.77
CA HIS A 82 18.60 8.81 12.75
C HIS A 82 17.47 9.73 12.31
N ASN A 83 17.79 10.97 11.92
CA ASN A 83 16.78 11.91 11.43
C ASN A 83 16.06 11.40 10.19
N ALA A 84 16.78 10.77 9.25
CA ALA A 84 16.20 10.17 8.06
C ALA A 84 15.28 8.99 8.41
N LYS A 85 15.68 8.15 9.38
CA LYS A 85 14.87 7.04 9.89
C LYS A 85 13.60 7.55 10.56
N ASP A 86 13.71 8.57 11.39
CA ASP A 86 12.57 9.14 12.12
C ASP A 86 11.60 9.82 11.15
N ALA A 87 12.11 10.57 10.16
CA ALA A 87 11.30 11.14 9.10
C ALA A 87 10.58 10.06 8.26
N ALA A 88 11.28 8.96 7.94
CA ALA A 88 10.66 7.83 7.23
C ALA A 88 9.60 7.12 8.08
N ALA A 89 9.83 6.97 9.39
CA ALA A 89 8.86 6.38 10.31
C ALA A 89 7.60 7.26 10.43
N ALA A 90 7.76 8.58 10.58
CA ALA A 90 6.64 9.53 10.60
C ALA A 90 5.86 9.50 9.28
N ALA A 91 6.55 9.55 8.14
CA ALA A 91 5.91 9.46 6.83
C ALA A 91 5.17 8.12 6.64
N HIS A 92 5.71 7.01 7.17
CA HIS A 92 5.04 5.72 7.12
C HIS A 92 3.76 5.71 7.98
N GLU A 93 3.81 6.27 9.19
CA GLU A 93 2.65 6.38 10.06
C GLU A 93 1.55 7.23 9.41
N ASP A 94 1.89 8.38 8.83
CA ASP A 94 0.95 9.25 8.13
C ASP A 94 0.32 8.54 6.92
N LEU A 95 1.11 7.79 6.15
CA LEU A 95 0.60 6.98 5.03
C LEU A 95 -0.35 5.88 5.50
N VAL A 96 -0.07 5.23 6.64
CA VAL A 96 -0.95 4.22 7.22
C VAL A 96 -2.28 4.85 7.65
N LYS A 97 -2.23 5.97 8.39
CA LYS A 97 -3.43 6.73 8.80
C LYS A 97 -4.27 7.16 7.60
N ALA A 98 -3.65 7.78 6.60
CA ALA A 98 -4.33 8.23 5.40
C ALA A 98 -4.99 7.07 4.64
N ARG A 99 -4.36 5.89 4.61
CA ARG A 99 -4.95 4.68 3.99
C ARG A 99 -6.13 4.15 4.79
N GLU A 100 -6.04 4.13 6.11
CA GLU A 100 -7.13 3.68 6.99
C GLU A 100 -8.33 4.62 6.89
N GLU A 101 -8.10 5.93 6.93
CA GLU A 101 -9.12 6.96 6.73
C GLU A 101 -9.77 6.83 5.34
N ALA A 102 -8.98 6.72 4.27
CA ALA A 102 -9.50 6.55 2.92
C ALA A 102 -10.33 5.25 2.79
N ALA A 103 -9.89 4.15 3.40
CA ALA A 103 -10.63 2.91 3.42
C ALA A 103 -11.94 3.02 4.21
N ALA A 104 -11.94 3.73 5.34
CA ALA A 104 -13.14 4.00 6.12
C ALA A 104 -14.14 4.87 5.34
N HIS A 105 -13.67 5.95 4.72
CA HIS A 105 -14.49 6.81 3.86
C HIS A 105 -15.07 6.05 2.66
N ALA A 106 -14.27 5.23 1.97
CA ALA A 106 -14.74 4.41 0.87
C ALA A 106 -15.84 3.43 1.30
N ARG A 107 -15.65 2.74 2.44
CA ARG A 107 -16.67 1.84 3.00
C ARG A 107 -17.95 2.59 3.36
N ALA A 108 -17.84 3.73 4.03
CA ALA A 108 -18.99 4.56 4.39
C ALA A 108 -19.75 5.03 3.15
N HIS A 109 -19.02 5.48 2.11
CA HIS A 109 -19.62 5.94 0.86
C HIS A 109 -20.30 4.81 0.09
N VAL A 110 -19.71 3.61 0.08
CA VAL A 110 -20.35 2.42 -0.53
C VAL A 110 -21.63 2.06 0.22
N GLN A 111 -21.63 2.06 1.56
CA GLN A 111 -22.85 1.78 2.33
C GLN A 111 -23.93 2.83 2.07
N ALA A 112 -23.58 4.11 2.08
CA ALA A 112 -24.51 5.19 1.76
C ALA A 112 -25.13 5.03 0.36
N ILE A 113 -24.31 4.74 -0.67
CA ILE A 113 -24.84 4.46 -2.01
C ILE A 113 -25.78 3.26 -2.00
N ARG A 114 -25.42 2.17 -1.32
CA ARG A 114 -26.25 0.96 -1.27
C ARG A 114 -27.58 1.21 -0.59
N ASP A 115 -27.60 2.00 0.47
CA ASP A 115 -28.82 2.33 1.20
C ASP A 115 -29.72 3.26 0.38
N THR A 116 -29.17 4.30 -0.25
CA THR A 116 -29.92 5.15 -1.19
C THR A 116 -30.45 4.33 -2.38
N ALA A 117 -29.64 3.45 -2.97
CA ALA A 117 -30.07 2.62 -4.09
C ALA A 117 -31.17 1.62 -3.69
N ARG A 118 -31.14 1.09 -2.47
CA ARG A 118 -32.20 0.23 -1.93
C ARG A 118 -33.50 1.01 -1.73
N GLU A 119 -33.41 2.22 -1.22
CA GLU A 119 -34.57 3.09 -1.02
C GLU A 119 -35.19 3.49 -2.35
N ASP A 120 -34.39 3.95 -3.31
CA ASP A 120 -34.84 4.26 -4.67
C ASP A 120 -35.48 3.04 -5.36
N ALA A 121 -34.90 1.85 -5.17
CA ALA A 121 -35.45 0.62 -5.73
C ALA A 121 -36.80 0.25 -5.10
N ARG A 122 -36.97 0.44 -3.78
CA ARG A 122 -38.24 0.24 -3.09
C ARG A 122 -39.30 1.20 -3.59
N GLN A 123 -39.00 2.49 -3.66
CA GLN A 123 -39.94 3.50 -4.16
C GLN A 123 -40.36 3.23 -5.61
N LYS A 124 -39.42 2.84 -6.48
CA LYS A 124 -39.74 2.45 -7.87
C LYS A 124 -40.59 1.18 -7.93
N ALA A 125 -40.31 0.19 -7.08
CA ALA A 125 -41.09 -1.04 -7.01
C ALA A 125 -42.53 -0.74 -6.55
N GLU A 126 -42.71 0.06 -5.50
CA GLU A 126 -44.02 0.49 -5.01
C GLU A 126 -44.80 1.29 -6.06
N ALA A 127 -44.16 2.27 -6.71
CA ALA A 127 -44.78 3.04 -7.78
C ALA A 127 -45.18 2.16 -8.99
N THR A 128 -44.34 1.19 -9.34
CA THR A 128 -44.64 0.23 -10.42
C THR A 128 -45.80 -0.69 -10.03
N GLN A 129 -45.82 -1.18 -8.79
CA GLN A 129 -46.89 -2.01 -8.27
C GLN A 129 -48.23 -1.26 -8.26
N ALA A 130 -48.23 0.00 -7.83
CA ALA A 130 -49.43 0.85 -7.86
C ALA A 130 -49.96 1.07 -9.29
N ARG A 131 -49.07 1.35 -10.25
CA ARG A 131 -49.42 1.48 -11.67
C ARG A 131 -49.97 0.17 -12.24
N LEU A 132 -49.36 -0.96 -11.89
CA LEU A 132 -49.80 -2.27 -12.36
C LEU A 132 -51.18 -2.61 -11.81
N ALA A 133 -51.44 -2.35 -10.53
CA ALA A 133 -52.74 -2.56 -9.91
C ALA A 133 -53.84 -1.71 -10.59
N GLU A 134 -53.55 -0.44 -10.88
CA GLU A 134 -54.48 0.44 -11.58
C GLU A 134 -54.75 -0.03 -13.02
N ASN A 135 -53.69 -0.41 -13.76
CA ASN A 135 -53.84 -0.97 -15.10
C ASN A 135 -54.66 -2.26 -15.11
N LEU A 136 -54.49 -3.11 -14.09
CA LEU A 136 -55.24 -4.35 -13.92
C LEU A 136 -56.73 -4.04 -13.69
N ARG A 137 -57.04 -3.11 -12.78
CA ARG A 137 -58.41 -2.66 -12.52
C ARG A 137 -59.09 -2.11 -13.78
N GLN A 138 -58.39 -1.24 -14.53
CA GLN A 138 -58.90 -0.70 -15.79
C GLN A 138 -59.11 -1.78 -16.86
N ALA A 139 -58.21 -2.78 -16.92
CA ALA A 139 -58.35 -3.90 -17.82
C ALA A 139 -59.56 -4.77 -17.46
N GLU A 140 -59.75 -5.07 -16.17
CA GLU A 140 -60.92 -5.81 -15.64
C GLU A 140 -62.23 -5.08 -15.96
N GLU A 141 -62.30 -3.77 -15.74
CA GLU A 141 -63.46 -2.94 -16.07
C GLU A 141 -63.76 -2.94 -17.59
N ARG A 142 -62.72 -2.87 -18.43
CA ARG A 142 -62.87 -2.94 -19.88
C ARG A 142 -63.37 -4.32 -20.32
N ILE A 143 -62.78 -5.40 -19.79
CA ILE A 143 -63.22 -6.77 -20.07
C ILE A 143 -64.67 -6.96 -19.64
N GLY A 144 -65.06 -6.49 -18.46
CA GLY A 144 -66.43 -6.59 -17.97
C GLY A 144 -67.43 -5.79 -18.81
N ARG A 145 -67.03 -4.65 -19.37
CA ARG A 145 -67.85 -3.90 -20.35
C ARG A 145 -67.98 -4.66 -21.67
N SER A 146 -66.88 -5.07 -22.29
CA SER A 146 -66.89 -5.81 -23.55
C SER A 146 -67.63 -7.15 -23.44
N HIS A 147 -67.56 -7.81 -22.28
CA HIS A 147 -68.31 -9.03 -22.01
C HIS A 147 -69.83 -8.76 -21.99
N ARG A 148 -70.28 -7.70 -21.31
CA ARG A 148 -71.70 -7.31 -21.31
C ARG A 148 -72.19 -6.89 -22.69
N GLU A 149 -71.41 -6.10 -23.41
CA GLU A 149 -71.71 -5.70 -24.80
C GLU A 149 -71.85 -6.92 -25.71
N ALA A 150 -70.91 -7.88 -25.62
CA ALA A 150 -70.96 -9.12 -26.40
C ALA A 150 -72.21 -9.97 -26.08
N LEU A 151 -72.59 -10.10 -24.80
CA LEU A 151 -73.81 -10.81 -24.41
C LEU A 151 -75.09 -10.15 -24.95
N THR A 152 -75.15 -8.81 -24.94
CA THR A 152 -76.27 -8.07 -25.53
C THR A 152 -76.36 -8.31 -27.03
N HIS A 153 -75.23 -8.21 -27.76
CA HIS A 153 -75.19 -8.50 -29.20
C HIS A 153 -75.54 -9.96 -29.52
N LEU A 154 -75.09 -10.93 -28.71
CA LEU A 154 -75.46 -12.33 -28.88
C LEU A 154 -76.96 -12.56 -28.67
N THR A 155 -77.58 -11.90 -27.68
CA THR A 155 -79.03 -11.99 -27.43
C THR A 155 -79.82 -11.43 -28.60
N GLU A 156 -79.35 -10.33 -29.21
CA GLU A 156 -79.96 -9.74 -30.40
C GLU A 156 -79.83 -10.65 -31.63
N ILE A 157 -78.65 -11.21 -31.88
CA ILE A 157 -78.42 -12.18 -32.96
C ILE A 157 -79.26 -13.44 -32.76
N ALA A 158 -79.33 -13.97 -31.53
CA ALA A 158 -80.13 -15.14 -31.20
C ALA A 158 -81.63 -14.88 -31.40
N THR A 159 -82.13 -13.71 -31.00
CA THR A 159 -83.52 -13.29 -31.25
C THR A 159 -83.80 -13.22 -32.75
N ASN A 160 -82.91 -12.58 -33.53
CA ASN A 160 -83.06 -12.47 -34.97
C ASN A 160 -83.04 -13.85 -35.67
N ALA A 161 -82.13 -14.74 -35.26
CA ALA A 161 -82.05 -16.10 -35.78
C ALA A 161 -83.30 -16.93 -35.42
N ALA A 162 -83.77 -16.85 -34.18
CA ALA A 162 -84.98 -17.52 -33.73
C ALA A 162 -86.23 -17.00 -34.47
N SER A 163 -86.34 -15.68 -34.69
CA SER A 163 -87.41 -15.10 -35.52
C SER A 163 -87.38 -15.65 -36.94
N ALA A 164 -86.21 -15.67 -37.59
CA ALA A 164 -86.08 -16.18 -38.96
C ALA A 164 -86.44 -17.67 -39.08
N VAL A 165 -86.10 -18.48 -38.08
CA VAL A 165 -86.46 -19.91 -38.04
C VAL A 165 -87.96 -20.09 -37.81
N THR A 166 -88.56 -19.32 -36.90
CA THR A 166 -89.99 -19.42 -36.55
C THR A 166 -90.88 -18.94 -37.69
N ASP A 167 -90.50 -17.84 -38.35
CA ASP A 167 -91.20 -17.30 -39.51
C ASP A 167 -91.23 -18.31 -40.66
N ARG A 168 -90.12 -19.03 -40.89
CA ARG A 168 -90.03 -20.08 -41.91
C ARG A 168 -90.82 -21.35 -41.58
N LEU A 169 -91.10 -21.63 -40.31
CA LEU A 169 -91.81 -22.83 -39.86
C LEU A 169 -93.32 -22.62 -39.68
N ILE A 170 -93.74 -21.47 -39.14
CA ILE A 170 -95.11 -21.22 -38.67
C ILE A 170 -95.77 -20.04 -39.40
N GLY A 171 -95.00 -19.22 -40.13
CA GLY A 171 -95.51 -18.12 -40.96
C GLY A 171 -96.01 -16.88 -40.20
N HIS A 172 -95.90 -16.88 -38.86
CA HIS A 172 -96.20 -15.73 -38.01
C HIS A 172 -95.40 -15.81 -36.70
N HIS A 173 -94.85 -14.68 -36.23
CA HIS A 173 -94.19 -14.58 -34.92
C HIS A 173 -94.61 -13.31 -34.18
N ASP A 174 -94.68 -13.42 -32.84
CA ASP A 174 -94.76 -12.27 -31.96
C ASP A 174 -93.36 -11.92 -31.47
N HIS A 175 -92.83 -10.79 -31.94
CA HIS A 175 -91.49 -10.30 -31.60
C HIS A 175 -91.28 -10.09 -30.10
N HIS A 176 -92.32 -9.73 -29.36
CA HIS A 176 -92.19 -9.41 -27.94
C HIS A 176 -92.09 -10.69 -27.10
N ALA A 177 -92.94 -11.68 -27.39
CA ALA A 177 -92.91 -12.99 -26.74
C ALA A 177 -91.62 -13.77 -27.06
N LEU A 178 -91.09 -13.65 -28.28
CA LEU A 178 -89.85 -14.33 -28.68
C LEU A 178 -88.62 -13.77 -27.95
N ARG A 179 -88.56 -12.44 -27.79
CA ARG A 179 -87.48 -11.76 -27.08
C ARG A 179 -87.48 -12.14 -25.60
N GLU A 180 -88.66 -12.16 -24.98
CA GLU A 180 -88.84 -12.58 -23.58
C GLU A 180 -88.46 -14.06 -23.38
N ALA A 181 -88.78 -14.94 -24.34
CA ALA A 181 -88.38 -16.34 -24.31
C ALA A 181 -86.85 -16.53 -24.42
N VAL A 182 -86.19 -15.83 -25.34
CA VAL A 182 -84.72 -15.87 -25.49
C VAL A 182 -84.02 -15.30 -24.25
N GLU A 183 -84.57 -14.24 -23.65
CA GLU A 183 -84.04 -13.60 -22.45
C GLU A 183 -84.29 -14.42 -21.16
N SER A 184 -85.35 -15.23 -21.14
CA SER A 184 -85.58 -16.23 -20.07
C SER A 184 -84.65 -17.43 -20.17
N ALA A 185 -84.19 -17.78 -21.39
CA ALA A 185 -83.29 -18.90 -21.65
C ALA A 185 -81.81 -18.54 -21.51
N SER A 186 -81.44 -17.25 -21.60
CA SER A 186 -80.07 -16.76 -21.42
C SER A 186 -79.71 -16.41 -19.97
N ARG A 187 -80.69 -16.45 -19.06
CA ARG A 187 -80.55 -16.19 -17.63
C ARG A 187 -80.07 -17.43 -16.88
#